data_AF-A0A958URV4-F1
#
_entry.id   AF-A0A958URV4-F1
#
_cell.length_a   1.000
_cell.length_b   1.000
_cell.length_c   1.000
_cell.angle_alpha   90.00
_cell.angle_beta   90.00
_cell.angle_gamma   90.00
#
_symmetry.space_group_name_H-M   'P 1'
#
loop_
_entity.id
_entity.type
_entity.pdbx_description
1 polymer ?
#
loop_
_entity_poly.entity_id
_entity_poly.type
_entity_poly.pdbx_seq_one_letter_code
_entity_poly.pdbx_strand_id
1 'polypeptide(L)'
;ISFDFSKYNSPSVLMPATVILAFYIWTGVYRILKLSSVSLKEKSNYLLMLYVSLTALFVALLGPEKTGAEILFVLAPISIIAANYIEGFEMDRYAKKDLSEFWFKEIMLWLVVVLPFVFLLL
;
A
#
# COMPACT_ATOMS: atom_id res chain seq x y z
N ILE A 1 20.86 -5.60 16.74
CA ILE A 1 20.05 -4.84 15.76
C ILE A 1 20.31 -3.36 16.05
N SER A 2 20.80 -2.59 15.07
CA SER A 2 20.96 -1.14 15.21
C SER A 2 19.70 -0.47 14.67
N PHE A 3 19.00 0.30 15.50
CA PHE A 3 17.80 1.06 15.13
C PHE A 3 18.15 2.52 14.79
N ASP A 4 19.22 2.74 14.04
CA ASP A 4 19.61 4.08 13.61
C ASP A 4 18.89 4.45 12.32
N PHE A 5 17.83 5.26 12.44
CA PHE A 5 17.04 5.77 11.32
C PHE A 5 17.51 7.15 10.84
N SER A 6 18.71 7.61 11.20
CA SER A 6 19.18 8.96 10.83
C SER A 6 19.16 9.21 9.31
N LYS A 7 19.35 8.18 8.49
CA LYS A 7 19.28 8.27 7.01
C LYS A 7 17.86 8.53 6.48
N TYR A 8 16.82 8.25 7.26
CA TYR A 8 15.44 8.57 6.91
C TYR A 8 15.11 10.05 7.01
N ASN A 9 15.95 10.86 7.66
CA ASN A 9 15.73 12.30 7.77
C ASN A 9 16.01 13.08 6.46
N SER A 10 16.41 12.38 5.39
CA SER A 10 16.51 12.97 4.06
C SER A 10 15.14 13.05 3.38
N PRO A 11 14.74 14.20 2.79
CA PRO A 11 13.50 14.33 2.05
C PRO A 11 13.32 13.28 0.94
N SER A 12 14.42 12.90 0.27
CA SER A 12 14.43 11.92 -0.82
C SER A 12 14.08 10.50 -0.35
N VAL A 13 14.19 10.21 0.96
CA VAL A 13 13.82 8.91 1.55
C VAL A 13 12.50 9.01 2.30
N LEU A 14 12.31 10.09 3.06
CA LEU A 14 11.13 10.27 3.92
C LEU A 14 9.83 10.43 3.12
N MET A 15 9.89 11.14 1.99
CA MET A 15 8.70 11.42 1.19
C MET A 15 8.16 10.15 0.51
N PRO A 16 8.96 9.34 -0.21
CA PRO A 16 8.51 8.04 -0.73
C PRO A 16 8.04 7.09 0.38
N ALA A 17 8.75 7.05 1.51
CA ALA A 17 8.39 6.23 2.66
C ALA A 17 6.98 6.53 3.19
N THR A 18 6.68 7.83 3.34
CA THR A 18 5.39 8.28 3.87
C THR A 18 4.23 7.94 2.94
N VAL A 19 4.43 8.11 1.62
CA VAL A 19 3.42 7.69 0.64
C VAL A 19 3.16 6.19 0.74
N ILE A 20 4.22 5.38 0.71
CA ILE A 20 4.08 3.92 0.76
C ILE A 20 3.36 3.49 2.04
N LEU A 21 3.72 4.09 3.19
CA LEU A 21 3.02 3.83 4.45
C LEU A 21 1.55 4.27 4.44
N ALA A 22 1.23 5.41 3.83
CA ALA A 22 -0.15 5.87 3.70
C ALA A 22 -0.99 4.89 2.88
N PHE A 23 -0.48 4.44 1.73
CA PHE A 23 -1.12 3.39 0.94
C PHE A 23 -1.24 2.09 1.74
N TYR A 24 -0.25 1.77 2.58
CA TYR A 24 -0.19 0.49 3.29
C TYR A 24 -1.30 0.44 4.32
N ILE A 25 -1.41 1.51 5.11
CA ILE A 25 -2.43 1.65 6.13
C ILE A 25 -3.81 1.68 5.48
N TRP A 26 -4.00 2.51 4.44
CA TRP A 26 -5.32 2.65 3.82
C TRP A 26 -5.83 1.35 3.21
N THR A 27 -5.03 0.77 2.30
CA THR A 27 -5.43 -0.42 1.55
C THR A 27 -5.42 -1.67 2.43
N GLY A 28 -4.52 -1.75 3.42
CA GLY A 28 -4.48 -2.80 4.42
C GLY A 28 -5.68 -2.80 5.36
N VAL A 29 -6.09 -1.63 5.88
CA VAL A 29 -7.28 -1.51 6.72
C VAL A 29 -8.54 -1.85 5.91
N TYR A 30 -8.68 -1.31 4.69
CA TYR A 30 -9.81 -1.65 3.82
C TYR A 30 -9.91 -3.17 3.57
N ARG A 31 -8.77 -3.80 3.30
CA ARG A 31 -8.66 -5.26 3.10
C ARG A 31 -9.16 -6.04 4.32
N ILE A 32 -8.76 -5.65 5.53
CA ILE A 32 -9.17 -6.32 6.77
C ILE A 32 -10.69 -6.15 6.99
N LEU A 33 -11.23 -4.96 6.74
CA LEU A 33 -12.67 -4.70 6.88
C LEU A 33 -13.50 -5.53 5.87
N LYS A 34 -13.03 -5.61 4.62
CA LYS A 34 -13.71 -6.37 3.54
C LYS A 34 -13.52 -7.88 3.66
N LEU A 35 -12.56 -8.36 4.47
CA LEU A 35 -12.29 -9.80 4.64
C LEU A 35 -13.53 -10.61 5.04
N SER A 36 -14.45 -10.02 5.81
CA SER A 36 -15.68 -10.69 6.27
C SER A 36 -16.69 -10.95 5.16
N SER A 37 -16.71 -10.12 4.11
CA SER A 37 -17.65 -10.18 2.99
C SER A 37 -17.13 -10.94 1.76
N VAL A 38 -15.85 -11.32 1.77
CA VAL A 38 -15.22 -12.09 0.69
C VAL A 38 -15.65 -13.56 0.73
N SER A 39 -15.87 -14.15 -0.45
CA SER A 39 -16.23 -15.56 -0.60
C SER A 39 -15.17 -16.49 0.00
N LEU A 40 -15.57 -17.66 0.51
CA LEU A 40 -14.66 -18.62 1.16
C LEU A 40 -13.47 -19.04 0.29
N LYS A 41 -13.65 -19.09 -1.04
CA LYS A 41 -12.58 -19.43 -2.00
C LYS A 41 -11.53 -18.31 -2.10
N GLU A 42 -11.97 -17.06 -2.16
CA GLU A 42 -11.08 -15.90 -2.26
C GLU A 42 -10.46 -15.49 -0.91
N LYS A 43 -11.08 -15.90 0.21
CA LYS A 43 -10.62 -15.58 1.56
C LYS A 43 -9.20 -16.06 1.84
N SER A 44 -8.84 -17.24 1.32
CA SER A 44 -7.49 -17.79 1.47
C SER A 44 -6.44 -16.92 0.77
N ASN A 45 -6.73 -16.49 -0.46
CA ASN A 45 -5.88 -15.55 -1.20
C ASN A 45 -5.79 -14.19 -0.49
N TYR A 46 -6.91 -13.70 0.06
CA TYR A 46 -6.97 -12.45 0.81
C TYR A 46 -6.06 -12.46 2.05
N LEU A 47 -6.10 -13.54 2.82
CA LEU A 47 -5.26 -13.75 3.99
C LEU A 47 -3.78 -13.95 3.63
N LEU A 48 -3.50 -14.77 2.60
CA LEU A 48 -2.12 -15.04 2.18
C LEU A 48 -1.40 -13.76 1.81
N MET A 49 -2.03 -12.89 1.04
CA MET A 49 -1.45 -11.60 0.66
C MET A 49 -1.31 -10.63 1.84
N LEU A 50 -2.18 -10.69 2.86
CA LEU A 50 -1.98 -9.94 4.11
C LEU A 50 -0.78 -10.47 4.91
N TYR A 51 -0.58 -11.79 4.95
CA TYR A 51 0.60 -12.36 5.59
C TYR A 51 1.88 -11.98 4.86
N VAL A 52 1.89 -12.03 3.53
CA VAL A 52 3.04 -11.60 2.72
C VAL A 52 3.33 -10.11 2.93
N SER A 53 2.32 -9.25 3.00
CA SER A 53 2.54 -7.82 3.26
C SER A 53 3.13 -7.58 4.65
N LEU A 54 2.64 -8.31 5.64
CA LEU A 54 3.11 -8.20 7.02
C LEU A 54 4.55 -8.73 7.18
N THR A 55 4.89 -9.85 6.55
CA THR A 55 6.26 -10.38 6.58
C THR A 55 7.21 -9.43 5.86
N ALA A 56 6.83 -8.86 4.72
CA ALA A 56 7.62 -7.84 4.04
C ALA A 56 7.86 -6.60 4.92
N LEU A 57 6.84 -6.17 5.68
CA LEU A 57 6.98 -5.08 6.65
C LEU A 57 7.98 -5.44 7.77
N PHE A 58 7.91 -6.66 8.32
CA PHE A 58 8.88 -7.12 9.32
C PHE A 58 10.30 -7.20 8.77
N VAL A 59 10.47 -7.68 7.53
CA VAL A 59 11.78 -7.70 6.85
C VAL A 59 12.33 -6.29 6.72
N ALA A 60 11.51 -5.33 6.31
CA ALA A 60 11.92 -3.93 6.21
C ALA A 60 12.33 -3.35 7.57
N LEU A 61 11.56 -3.62 8.62
CA LEU A 61 11.83 -3.12 9.97
C LEU A 61 13.04 -3.78 10.65
N LEU A 62 13.26 -5.06 10.43
CA LEU A 62 14.34 -5.85 11.07
C LEU A 62 15.63 -5.90 10.23
N GLY A 63 15.63 -5.32 9.02
CA GLY A 63 16.81 -5.24 8.17
C GLY A 63 18.00 -4.58 8.88
N PRO A 64 19.24 -5.10 8.70
CA PRO A 64 20.42 -4.63 9.42
C PRO A 64 20.88 -3.23 9.00
N GLU A 65 20.63 -2.86 7.75
CA GLU A 65 21.03 -1.59 7.14
C GLU A 65 19.80 -0.70 6.92
N LYS A 66 19.80 0.47 7.56
CA LYS A 66 18.71 1.46 7.49
C LYS A 66 18.98 2.51 6.43
N THR A 67 18.91 2.11 5.17
CA THR A 67 19.23 2.97 4.02
C THR A 67 18.00 3.57 3.35
N GLY A 68 16.81 3.09 3.69
CA GLY A 68 15.56 3.44 3.00
C GLY A 68 15.21 2.48 1.86
N ALA A 69 16.19 1.74 1.32
CA ALA A 69 15.95 0.72 0.31
C ALA A 69 15.10 -0.46 0.83
N GLU A 70 15.10 -0.69 2.14
CA GLU A 70 14.27 -1.71 2.80
C GLU A 70 12.76 -1.52 2.55
N ILE A 71 12.30 -0.29 2.30
CA ILE A 71 10.90 -0.01 1.97
C ILE A 71 10.48 -0.63 0.64
N LEU A 72 11.43 -0.88 -0.27
CA LEU A 72 11.15 -1.55 -1.54
C LEU A 72 10.65 -2.99 -1.35
N PHE A 73 10.96 -3.64 -0.22
CA PHE A 73 10.39 -4.95 0.11
C PHE A 73 8.87 -4.87 0.33
N VAL A 74 8.39 -3.80 0.94
CA VAL A 74 6.95 -3.57 1.19
C VAL A 74 6.23 -3.17 -0.11
N LEU A 75 6.95 -2.57 -1.06
CA LEU A 75 6.40 -2.07 -2.32
C LEU A 75 5.75 -3.17 -3.18
N ALA A 76 6.31 -4.38 -3.24
CA ALA A 76 5.72 -5.44 -4.05
C ALA A 76 4.32 -5.90 -3.56
N PRO A 77 4.14 -6.34 -2.30
CA PRO A 77 2.83 -6.78 -1.84
C PRO A 77 1.82 -5.62 -1.76
N ILE A 78 2.27 -4.41 -1.43
CA ILE A 78 1.38 -3.25 -1.36
C ILE A 78 0.88 -2.84 -2.75
N SER A 79 1.70 -2.91 -3.80
CA SER A 79 1.26 -2.60 -5.17
C SER A 79 0.13 -3.52 -5.61
N ILE A 80 0.21 -4.81 -5.27
CA ILE A 80 -0.84 -5.77 -5.59
C ILE A 80 -2.12 -5.47 -4.78
N ILE A 81 -2.01 -5.17 -3.49
CA ILE A 81 -3.16 -4.84 -2.64
C ILE A 81 -3.82 -3.53 -3.08
N ALA A 82 -3.02 -2.52 -3.40
CA ALA A 82 -3.49 -1.22 -3.88
C ALA A 82 -4.13 -1.33 -5.27
N ALA A 83 -3.54 -2.09 -6.19
CA ALA A 83 -4.15 -2.36 -7.49
C ALA A 83 -5.51 -3.03 -7.34
N ASN A 84 -5.61 -4.09 -6.50
CA ASN A 84 -6.90 -4.74 -6.21
C ASN A 84 -7.93 -3.78 -5.57
N TYR A 85 -7.48 -2.80 -4.79
CA TYR A 85 -8.37 -1.79 -4.21
C TYR A 85 -8.89 -0.81 -5.27
N ILE A 86 -8.00 -0.29 -6.12
CA ILE A 86 -8.32 0.67 -7.18
C ILE A 86 -9.17 0.01 -8.27
N GLU A 87 -8.77 -1.18 -8.72
CA GLU A 87 -9.47 -1.98 -9.73
C GLU A 87 -10.72 -2.67 -9.20
N GLY A 88 -10.90 -2.78 -7.89
CA GLY A 88 -12.04 -3.42 -7.26
C GLY A 88 -13.35 -2.74 -7.65
N PHE A 89 -13.85 -3.10 -8.82
CA PHE A 89 -15.17 -2.78 -9.35
C PHE A 89 -16.16 -3.63 -8.56
N GLU A 90 -16.89 -2.99 -7.65
CA GLU A 90 -18.10 -3.60 -7.10
C GLU A 90 -19.12 -3.73 -8.23
N MET A 91 -19.13 -4.88 -8.91
CA MET A 91 -20.21 -5.26 -9.83
C MET A 91 -21.53 -5.50 -9.09
N ASP A 92 -21.51 -5.59 -7.76
CA ASP A 92 -22.71 -5.76 -6.92
C ASP A 92 -23.02 -4.50 -6.11
N ARG A 93 -23.60 -3.50 -6.77
CA ARG A 93 -24.96 -2.99 -6.47
C ARG A 93 -25.18 -1.63 -7.12
N TYR A 94 -25.94 -1.67 -8.21
CA TYR A 94 -26.84 -0.61 -8.61
C TYR A 94 -27.65 -0.12 -7.39
N ALA A 95 -27.25 0.99 -6.77
CA ALA A 95 -28.12 2.02 -6.17
C ALA A 95 -27.25 3.00 -5.37
N LYS A 96 -27.16 4.24 -5.85
CA LYS A 96 -26.34 5.36 -5.32
C LYS A 96 -24.83 5.22 -5.54
N LYS A 97 -24.43 5.76 -6.68
CA LYS A 97 -23.09 6.19 -7.06
C LYS A 97 -22.44 6.98 -5.91
N ASP A 98 -21.64 6.35 -5.07
CA ASP A 98 -20.71 7.04 -4.17
C ASP A 98 -19.59 7.64 -5.02
N LEU A 99 -19.88 8.81 -5.61
CA LEU A 99 -18.92 9.57 -6.43
C LEU A 99 -17.61 9.80 -5.66
N SER A 100 -17.68 9.93 -4.33
CA SER A 100 -16.51 10.09 -3.46
C SER A 100 -15.56 8.90 -3.54
N GLU A 101 -16.04 7.65 -3.55
CA GLU A 101 -15.16 6.47 -3.62
C GLU A 101 -14.49 6.38 -5.01
N PHE A 102 -15.24 6.67 -6.07
CA PHE A 102 -14.69 6.72 -7.42
C PHE A 102 -13.58 7.76 -7.54
N TRP A 103 -13.85 9.01 -7.15
CA TRP A 103 -12.86 10.08 -7.19
C TRP A 103 -11.67 9.80 -6.28
N PHE A 104 -11.87 9.16 -5.13
CA PHE A 104 -10.79 8.79 -4.23
C PHE A 104 -9.84 7.77 -4.87
N LYS A 105 -10.38 6.70 -5.49
CA LYS A 105 -9.57 5.71 -6.23
C LYS A 105 -8.85 6.34 -7.43
N GLU A 106 -9.53 7.23 -8.16
CA GLU A 106 -8.95 7.96 -9.28
C GLU A 106 -7.77 8.85 -8.83
N ILE A 107 -7.93 9.60 -7.74
CA ILE A 107 -6.86 10.42 -7.16
C ILE A 107 -5.68 9.55 -6.71
N MET A 108 -5.94 8.39 -6.09
CA MET A 108 -4.87 7.45 -5.73
C MET A 108 -4.11 6.95 -6.96
N LEU A 109 -4.81 6.65 -8.06
CA LEU A 109 -4.19 6.23 -9.32
C LEU A 109 -3.29 7.34 -9.89
N TRP A 110 -3.81 8.56 -10.02
CA TRP A 110 -3.02 9.70 -10.50
C TRP A 110 -1.83 10.00 -9.60
N LEU A 111 -1.97 9.84 -8.29
CA LEU A 111 -0.88 10.00 -7.35
C LEU A 111 0.25 9.01 -7.64
N VAL A 112 -0.06 7.72 -7.85
CA VAL A 112 0.96 6.71 -8.21
C VAL A 112 1.65 7.03 -9.54
N VAL A 113 0.93 7.59 -10.51
CA VAL A 113 1.50 7.97 -11.82
C VAL A 113 2.39 9.21 -11.71
N VAL A 114 2.01 10.22 -10.94
CA VAL A 114 2.71 11.50 -10.86
C VAL A 114 3.92 11.45 -9.94
N LEU A 115 3.86 10.68 -8.85
CA LEU A 115 4.90 10.65 -7.83
C LEU A 115 6.33 10.31 -8.34
N PRO A 116 6.53 9.35 -9.26
CA PRO A 116 7.86 9.08 -9.81
C PRO A 116 8.48 10.31 -10.48
N PHE A 117 7.68 11.10 -11.20
CA PHE A 117 8.15 12.33 -11.83
C PHE A 117 8.48 13.40 -10.80
N VAL A 118 7.70 13.51 -9.73
CA VAL A 118 7.99 14.44 -8.62
C VAL A 118 9.29 14.05 -7.92
N PHE A 119 9.50 12.77 -7.63
CA PHE A 119 10.73 12.28 -7.00
C PHE A 119 11.96 12.40 -7.89
N LEU A 120 11.81 12.38 -9.21
CA LEU A 120 12.92 12.65 -10.14
C LEU A 120 13.37 14.11 -10.14
N LEU A 121 12.50 15.04 -9.75
CA LEU A 121 12.77 16.48 -9.73
C LEU A 121 13.26 17.00 -8.37
N LEU A 122 13.29 16.14 -7.34
CA LEU A 122 13.52 16.47 -5.93
C LEU A 122 14.88 15.93 -5.47
#